data_AF-A0A194AJP3-F1
#
_entry.id   AF-A0A194AJP3-F1
#
_cell.length_a   1.000
_cell.length_b   1.000
_cell.length_c   1.000
_cell.angle_alpha   90.00
_cell.angle_beta   90.00
_cell.angle_gamma   90.00
#
_symmetry.space_group_name_H-M   'P 1'
#
loop_
_entity.id
_entity.type
_entity.pdbx_description
1 polymer ?
#
loop_
_entity_poly.entity_id
_entity_poly.type
_entity_poly.pdbx_seq_one_letter_code
_entity_poly.pdbx_strand_id
1 'polypeptide(L)'
;MSDLALIGMASALASGLCIAIGSIGSAIGEGRALAQALASLAQQPDEGNTITRILFVGMAMVESTAIYCFVVSMILLFANPFWNYLLSQVK
;
A
#
# COMPACT_ATOMS: atom_id res chain seq x y z
N MET A 1 -18.21 25.62 6.88
CA MET A 1 -18.28 24.14 6.94
C MET A 1 -18.25 23.74 8.39
N SER A 2 -19.02 22.74 8.83
CA SER A 2 -18.83 22.18 10.17
C SER A 2 -17.44 21.54 10.27
N ASP A 3 -16.81 21.59 11.44
CA ASP A 3 -15.49 21.01 11.67
C ASP A 3 -15.44 19.52 11.28
N LEU A 4 -16.57 18.81 11.48
CA LEU A 4 -16.79 17.43 11.05
C LEU A 4 -16.65 17.25 9.54
N ALA A 5 -17.25 18.14 8.74
CA ALA A 5 -17.19 18.07 7.28
C ALA A 5 -15.77 18.35 6.76
N LEU A 6 -15.04 19.26 7.41
CA LEU A 6 -13.66 19.56 7.03
C LEU A 6 -12.73 18.38 7.31
N ILE A 7 -12.87 17.73 8.47
CA ILE A 7 -12.07 16.54 8.83
C ILE A 7 -12.43 15.35 7.95
N GLY A 8 -13.71 15.15 7.62
CA GLY A 8 -14.13 14.11 6.67
C GLY A 8 -13.51 14.30 5.29
N MET A 9 -13.57 15.52 4.77
CA MET A 9 -12.97 15.86 3.47
C MET A 9 -11.44 15.69 3.47
N ALA A 10 -10.76 16.19 4.52
CA ALA A 10 -9.32 16.06 4.65
C ALA A 10 -8.89 14.58 4.78
N SER A 11 -9.63 13.78 5.55
CA SER A 11 -9.33 12.35 5.72
C SER A 11 -9.53 11.57 4.43
N ALA A 12 -10.59 11.87 3.67
CA ALA A 12 -10.83 11.25 2.37
C ALA A 12 -9.70 11.57 1.37
N LEU A 13 -9.31 12.84 1.26
CA LEU A 13 -8.21 13.27 0.38
C LEU A 13 -6.87 12.67 0.80
N ALA A 14 -6.55 12.71 2.10
CA ALA A 14 -5.32 12.12 2.64
C ALA A 14 -5.25 10.60 2.38
N SER A 15 -6.37 9.89 2.54
CA SER A 15 -6.42 8.44 2.28
C SER A 15 -6.18 8.09 0.82
N GLY A 16 -6.76 8.86 -0.11
CA GLY A 16 -6.54 8.68 -1.55
C GLY A 16 -5.10 8.98 -1.97
N LEU A 17 -4.52 10.07 -1.45
CA LEU A 17 -3.13 10.43 -1.74
C LEU A 17 -2.13 9.42 -1.14
N CYS A 18 -2.38 8.95 0.08
CA CYS A 18 -1.52 7.99 0.76
C CYS A 18 -1.38 6.69 -0.06
N ILE A 19 -2.49 6.12 -0.54
CA ILE A 19 -2.45 4.90 -1.34
C ILE A 19 -1.89 5.14 -2.74
N ALA A 20 -2.25 6.26 -3.38
CA ALA A 20 -1.81 6.58 -4.74
C ALA A 20 -0.29 6.79 -4.81
N ILE A 21 0.30 7.46 -3.83
CA ILE A 21 1.75 7.71 -3.79
C ILE A 21 2.48 6.49 -3.21
N GLY A 22 1.93 5.88 -2.16
CA GLY A 22 2.56 4.76 -1.44
C GLY A 22 2.73 3.50 -2.28
N SER A 23 1.83 3.24 -3.23
CA SER A 23 1.88 2.05 -4.09
C SER A 23 2.89 2.14 -5.26
N ILE A 24 3.36 3.35 -5.61
CA ILE A 24 4.25 3.55 -6.77
C ILE A 24 5.60 2.85 -6.55
N GLY A 25 6.14 2.92 -5.33
CA GLY A 25 7.42 2.30 -4.98
C GLY A 25 7.39 0.77 -5.16
N SER A 26 6.36 0.11 -4.60
CA SER A 26 6.15 -1.33 -4.77
C SER A 26 5.97 -1.70 -6.23
N ALA A 27 5.10 -1.00 -6.97
CA ALA A 27 4.82 -1.30 -8.37
C ALA A 27 6.08 -1.25 -9.25
N ILE A 28 6.94 -0.26 -9.06
CA ILE A 28 8.21 -0.14 -9.80
C ILE A 28 9.20 -1.23 -9.36
N GLY A 29 9.31 -1.50 -8.05
CA GLY A 29 10.21 -2.51 -7.51
C GLY A 29 9.88 -3.91 -8.00
N GLU A 30 8.61 -4.30 -7.89
CA GLU A 30 8.11 -5.60 -8.33
C GLU A 30 8.19 -5.76 -9.85
N GLY A 31 7.83 -4.73 -10.62
CA GLY A 31 7.94 -4.77 -12.08
C GLY A 31 9.38 -5.04 -12.55
N ARG A 32 10.37 -4.43 -11.88
CA ARG A 32 11.79 -4.68 -12.16
C ARG A 32 12.23 -6.07 -11.73
N ALA A 33 11.83 -6.52 -10.55
CA ALA A 33 12.16 -7.86 -10.06
C ALA A 33 11.58 -8.95 -10.97
N LEU A 34 10.34 -8.78 -11.42
CA LEU A 34 9.67 -9.69 -12.35
C LEU A 34 10.39 -9.75 -13.69
N ALA A 35 10.73 -8.60 -14.29
CA ALA A 35 11.48 -8.56 -15.54
C ALA A 35 12.83 -9.28 -15.43
N GLN A 36 13.55 -9.09 -14.32
CA GLN A 36 14.81 -9.77 -14.06
C GLN A 36 14.63 -11.29 -13.88
N ALA A 37 13.59 -11.72 -13.17
CA ALA A 37 13.29 -13.13 -12.98
C ALA A 37 12.93 -13.82 -14.30
N LEU A 38 12.17 -13.17 -15.18
CA LEU A 38 11.87 -13.67 -16.52
C LEU A 38 13.13 -13.85 -17.37
N ALA A 39 14.06 -12.88 -17.31
CA ALA A 39 15.34 -13.00 -18.00
C ALA A 39 16.19 -14.16 -17.45
N SER A 40 16.22 -14.34 -16.13
CA SER A 40 16.90 -15.48 -15.48
C SER A 40 16.26 -16.82 -15.83
N LEU A 41 14.92 -16.90 -15.89
CA LEU A 41 14.18 -18.09 -16.31
C LEU A 41 14.49 -18.47 -17.77
N ALA A 42 14.61 -17.49 -18.65
CA ALA A 42 14.97 -17.73 -20.05
C ALA A 42 16.40 -18.28 -20.20
N GLN A 43 17.33 -17.88 -19.31
CA GLN A 43 18.72 -18.35 -19.32
C GLN A 43 18.89 -19.72 -18.63
N GLN A 44 18.12 -19.97 -17.58
CA GLN A 44 18.22 -21.18 -16.76
C GLN A 44 16.81 -21.77 -16.50
N PRO A 45 16.20 -22.43 -17.50
CA PRO A 45 14.86 -22.98 -17.37
C PRO A 45 14.78 -24.10 -16.31
N ASP A 46 15.88 -24.83 -16.09
CA ASP A 46 15.96 -25.92 -15.11
C ASP A 46 15.82 -25.42 -13.66
N GLU A 47 16.21 -24.17 -13.38
CA GLU A 47 16.12 -23.53 -12.06
C GLU A 47 14.80 -22.79 -11.82
N GLY A 48 13.79 -23.02 -12.67
CA GLY A 48 12.59 -22.19 -12.67
C GLY A 48 11.80 -22.20 -11.37
N ASN A 49 11.74 -23.35 -10.68
CA ASN A 49 11.10 -23.45 -9.36
C ASN A 49 11.84 -22.63 -8.30
N THR A 50 13.18 -22.67 -8.31
CA THR A 50 14.02 -21.91 -7.37
C THR A 50 13.84 -20.41 -7.58
N ILE A 51 13.95 -19.95 -8.83
CA ILE A 51 13.82 -18.53 -9.20
C ILE A 51 12.44 -17.99 -8.79
N THR A 52 11.37 -18.71 -9.14
CA THR A 52 9.99 -18.29 -8.86
C THR A 52 9.71 -18.20 -7.36
N ARG A 53 10.24 -19.15 -6.57
CA ARG A 53 10.09 -19.13 -5.11
C ARG A 53 10.78 -17.92 -4.48
N ILE A 54 12.02 -17.63 -4.88
CA ILE A 54 12.77 -16.47 -4.37
C ILE A 54 12.08 -15.17 -4.79
N LEU A 55 11.61 -15.09 -6.05
CA LEU A 55 10.88 -13.94 -6.55
C LEU A 55 9.64 -13.64 -5.69
N PHE A 56 8.76 -14.61 -5.47
CA PHE A 56 7.53 -14.37 -4.71
C PHE A 56 7.80 -14.04 -3.23
N VAL A 57 8.80 -14.67 -2.61
CA VAL A 57 9.21 -14.30 -1.25
C VAL A 57 9.72 -12.85 -1.21
N GLY A 58 10.52 -12.45 -2.20
CA GLY A 58 11.01 -11.08 -2.33
C GLY A 58 9.90 -10.06 -2.58
N MET A 59 8.97 -10.35 -3.50
CA MET A 59 7.82 -9.47 -3.79
C MET A 59 6.94 -9.30 -2.55
N ALA A 60 6.65 -10.37 -1.81
CA ALA A 60 5.88 -10.28 -0.57
C ALA A 60 6.50 -9.32 0.47
N MET A 61 7.84 -9.24 0.53
CA MET A 61 8.53 -8.30 1.41
C MET A 61 8.43 -6.86 0.91
N VAL A 62 8.52 -6.63 -0.40
CA VAL A 62 8.40 -5.30 -1.02
C VAL A 62 6.97 -4.77 -0.89
N GLU A 63 5.97 -5.63 -1.10
CA GLU A 63 4.56 -5.28 -1.06
C GLU A 63 4.09 -4.77 0.32
N SER A 64 4.81 -5.11 1.39
CA SER A 64 4.50 -4.65 2.74
C SER A 64 4.35 -3.12 2.87
N THR A 65 5.10 -2.36 2.06
CA THR A 65 5.02 -0.89 2.07
C THR A 65 3.69 -0.37 1.52
N ALA A 66 3.16 -0.98 0.45
CA ALA A 66 1.85 -0.68 -0.09
C ALA A 66 0.74 -1.08 0.89
N ILE A 67 0.90 -2.22 1.59
CA ILE A 67 -0.03 -2.66 2.63
C ILE A 67 -0.07 -1.67 3.80
N TYR A 68 1.05 -1.08 4.22
CA TYR A 68 1.03 -0.05 5.26
C TYR A 68 0.23 1.19 4.85
N CYS A 69 0.41 1.67 3.62
CA CYS A 69 -0.40 2.77 3.09
C CYS A 69 -1.88 2.40 3.01
N PHE A 70 -2.20 1.18 2.56
CA PHE A 70 -3.57 0.68 2.51
C PHE A 70 -4.22 0.65 3.90
N VAL A 71 -3.51 0.11 4.90
CA VAL A 71 -4.01 0.06 6.29
C VAL A 71 -4.25 1.46 6.84
N VAL A 72 -3.34 2.40 6.63
CA VAL A 72 -3.53 3.81 7.06
C VAL A 72 -4.74 4.43 6.39
N SER A 73 -4.92 4.22 5.08
CA SER A 73 -6.09 4.71 4.35
C SER A 73 -7.39 4.09 4.86
N MET A 74 -7.42 2.78 5.16
CA MET A 74 -8.59 2.14 5.78
C MET A 74 -8.90 2.70 7.17
N ILE A 75 -7.87 2.97 7.98
CA ILE A 75 -8.06 3.59 9.30
C ILE A 75 -8.69 4.97 9.15
N LEU A 76 -8.20 5.82 8.25
CA LEU A 76 -8.76 7.16 8.03
C LEU A 76 -10.21 7.16 7.52
N LEU A 77 -10.59 6.14 6.75
CA LEU A 77 -11.94 6.04 6.17
C LEU A 77 -12.95 5.38 7.12
N PHE A 78 -12.55 4.30 7.81
CA PHE A 78 -13.48 3.44 8.55
C PHE A 78 -13.30 3.47 10.07
N ALA A 79 -12.11 3.82 10.56
CA ALA A 79 -11.78 3.82 11.99
C ALA A 79 -11.10 5.12 12.41
N ASN A 80 -11.58 6.24 11.87
CA ASN A 80 -10.89 7.52 12.00
C ASN A 80 -10.83 7.95 13.48
N PRO A 81 -9.63 8.13 14.05
CA PRO A 81 -9.49 8.46 15.48
C PRO A 81 -10.02 9.86 15.81
N PHE A 82 -10.14 10.76 14.83
CA PHE A 82 -10.62 12.12 15.05
C PHE A 82 -12.11 12.20 15.36
N TRP A 83 -12.91 11.17 15.03
CA TRP A 83 -14.34 11.14 15.32
C TRP A 83 -14.63 11.17 16.82
N ASN A 84 -13.92 10.37 17.61
CA ASN A 84 -14.14 10.29 19.06
C ASN A 84 -13.78 11.61 19.76
N TYR A 85 -12.70 12.25 19.32
CA TYR A 85 -12.31 13.57 19.83
C TYR A 85 -13.41 14.61 19.55
N LEU A 86 -13.96 14.65 18.34
CA LEU A 86 -15.01 15.62 17.99
C LEU A 86 -16.34 15.34 18.70
N LEU A 87 -16.76 14.08 18.77
CA LEU A 87 -18.00 13.70 19.47
C LEU A 87 -17.96 14.07 20.96
N SER A 88 -16.76 14.13 21.57
CA SER A 88 -16.59 14.58 22.95
C SER A 88 -16.72 16.09 23.15
N GLN A 89 -16.48 16.89 22.10
CA GLN A 89 -16.57 18.36 22.14
C GLN A 89 -17.98 18.88 21.81
N VAL A 90 -18.85 18.02 21.28
CA VAL A 90 -20.25 18.34 20.91
C VAL A 90 -21.21 18.07 22.09
N LYS A 91 -20.78 17.34 23.12
CA LYS A 91 -21.51 17.19 24.40
C LYS A 91 -21.20 18.35 25.33
#